data_AF-A0A9X3PP41-F1
#
_entry.id   AF-A0A9X3PP41-F1
#
_cell.length_a   1.000
_cell.length_b   1.000
_cell.length_c   1.000
_cell.angle_alpha   90.00
_cell.angle_beta   90.00
_cell.angle_gamma   90.00
#
_symmetry.space_group_name_H-M   'P 1'
#
loop_
_entity.id
_entity.type
_entity.pdbx_description
1 polymer ?
#
loop_
_entity_poly.entity_id
_entity_poly.type
_entity_poly.pdbx_seq_one_letter_code
_entity_poly.pdbx_strand_id
1 'polypeptide(L)'
;MGGSHATALPEYTIEECPHIYATVSGYGEETLCEIVSRIARGYREQKAFYEGVLGVTYRDGKQHVRNPERPVVTDLDPLPFPDYGMYDFNKFGKMYFPDLGRFERAFSHLCL
;
A
#
# COMPACT_ATOMS: atom_id res chain seq x y z
N MET A 1 -6.38 -4.48 3.89
CA MET A 1 -5.32 -3.68 4.57
C MET A 1 -4.01 -3.94 3.85
N GLY A 2 -3.07 -2.99 3.85
CA GLY A 2 -1.72 -3.17 3.28
C GLY A 2 -0.63 -2.66 4.22
N GLY A 3 0.58 -2.50 3.70
CA GLY A 3 1.73 -1.96 4.43
C GLY A 3 2.65 -3.03 5.04
N SER A 4 3.66 -2.60 5.78
CA SER A 4 4.72 -3.48 6.32
C SER A 4 4.18 -4.57 7.24
N HIS A 5 3.21 -4.24 8.11
CA HIS A 5 2.61 -5.21 9.02
C HIS A 5 1.85 -6.32 8.26
N ALA A 6 1.00 -5.95 7.30
CA ALA A 6 0.26 -6.88 6.45
C ALA A 6 1.18 -7.68 5.49
N THR A 7 2.39 -7.18 5.23
CA THR A 7 3.40 -7.88 4.42
C THR A 7 4.18 -8.88 5.26
N ALA A 8 4.57 -8.51 6.47
CA ALA A 8 5.36 -9.37 7.35
C ALA A 8 4.52 -10.49 8.00
N LEU A 9 3.25 -10.20 8.33
CA LEU A 9 2.39 -11.08 9.13
C LEU A 9 0.96 -11.19 8.56
N PRO A 10 0.77 -11.56 7.28
CA PRO A 10 -0.52 -11.44 6.61
C PRO A 10 -1.65 -12.23 7.26
N GLU A 11 -1.42 -13.48 7.68
CA GLU A 11 -2.41 -14.32 8.36
C GLU A 11 -2.71 -13.78 9.76
N TYR A 12 -1.68 -13.45 10.53
CA TYR A 12 -1.83 -12.95 11.90
C TYR A 12 -2.60 -11.63 11.95
N THR A 13 -2.35 -10.71 11.00
CA THR A 13 -3.12 -9.47 10.88
C THR A 13 -4.63 -9.73 10.71
N ILE A 14 -5.00 -10.76 9.95
CA ILE A 14 -6.41 -11.15 9.74
C ILE A 14 -6.95 -11.85 10.98
N GLU A 15 -6.15 -12.68 11.66
CA GLU A 15 -6.53 -13.37 12.89
C GLU A 15 -6.82 -12.41 14.03
N GLU A 16 -5.91 -11.46 14.29
CA GLU A 16 -6.02 -10.50 15.39
C GLU A 16 -7.20 -9.54 15.24
N CYS A 17 -7.54 -9.16 14.00
CA CYS A 17 -8.63 -8.23 13.74
C CYS A 17 -9.71 -8.87 12.85
N PRO A 18 -10.83 -9.33 13.43
CA PRO A 18 -11.94 -9.93 12.68
C PRO A 18 -12.59 -9.05 11.62
N HIS A 19 -12.36 -7.72 11.67
CA HIS A 19 -12.88 -6.76 10.70
C HIS A 19 -11.99 -6.62 9.46
N ILE A 20 -10.79 -7.18 9.48
CA ILE A 20 -9.89 -7.25 8.32
C ILE A 20 -10.17 -8.55 7.58
N TYR A 21 -10.81 -8.44 6.42
CA TYR A 21 -11.18 -9.62 5.60
C TYR A 21 -10.03 -10.08 4.69
N ALA A 22 -9.14 -9.18 4.33
CA ALA A 22 -7.99 -9.44 3.47
C ALA A 22 -6.83 -8.46 3.71
N THR A 23 -5.62 -8.98 3.53
CA THR A 23 -4.36 -8.24 3.54
C THR A 23 -3.71 -8.29 2.15
N VAL A 24 -2.98 -7.22 1.81
CA VAL A 24 -2.17 -7.12 0.61
C VAL A 24 -0.71 -7.03 1.05
N SER A 25 0.12 -7.98 0.63
CA SER A 25 1.54 -8.05 0.92
C SER A 25 2.36 -7.51 -0.25
N GLY A 26 3.46 -6.83 0.05
CA GLY A 26 4.33 -6.21 -0.96
C GLY A 26 3.71 -4.94 -1.56
N TYR A 27 3.95 -4.73 -2.85
CA TYR A 27 3.43 -3.59 -3.61
C TYR A 27 1.96 -3.80 -3.94
N GLY A 28 1.15 -2.78 -3.66
CA GLY A 28 -0.30 -2.87 -3.69
C GLY A 28 -0.95 -2.33 -4.95
N GLU A 29 -0.20 -1.65 -5.82
CA GLU A 29 -0.69 -0.88 -6.97
C GLU A 29 -1.51 -1.77 -7.90
N GLU A 30 -0.91 -2.82 -8.46
CA GLU A 30 -1.61 -3.74 -9.37
C GLU A 30 -2.68 -4.58 -8.66
N THR A 31 -2.41 -5.02 -7.42
CA THR A 31 -3.35 -5.81 -6.64
C THR A 31 -4.62 -5.01 -6.34
N LEU A 32 -4.49 -3.72 -6.00
CA LEU A 32 -5.61 -2.84 -5.77
C LEU A 32 -6.40 -2.61 -7.06
N CYS A 33 -5.73 -2.40 -8.20
CA CYS A 33 -6.39 -2.30 -9.50
C CYS A 33 -7.22 -3.55 -9.83
N GLU A 34 -6.70 -4.75 -9.57
CA GLU A 34 -7.43 -6.01 -9.78
C GLU A 34 -8.65 -6.11 -8.85
N ILE A 35 -8.49 -5.80 -7.56
CA ILE A 35 -9.58 -5.78 -6.58
C ILE A 35 -10.70 -4.83 -7.03
N VAL A 36 -10.36 -3.59 -7.40
CA VAL A 36 -11.33 -2.60 -7.90
C VAL A 36 -12.01 -3.10 -9.18
N SER A 37 -11.26 -3.71 -10.09
CA SER A 37 -11.83 -4.31 -11.31
C SER A 37 -12.83 -5.43 -10.98
N ARG A 38 -12.59 -6.26 -9.95
CA ARG A 38 -13.54 -7.30 -9.53
C ARG A 38 -14.80 -6.71 -8.91
N ILE A 39 -14.69 -5.63 -8.14
CA ILE A 39 -15.85 -4.87 -7.65
C ILE A 39 -16.71 -4.40 -8.82
N ALA A 40 -16.08 -3.74 -9.81
CA ALA A 40 -16.74 -3.22 -11.00
C ALA A 40 -17.42 -4.31 -11.84
N ARG A 41 -16.81 -5.52 -11.91
CA ARG A 41 -17.37 -6.69 -12.61
C ARG A 41 -18.50 -7.39 -11.84
N GLY A 42 -18.85 -6.92 -10.65
CA GLY A 42 -20.00 -7.46 -9.93
C GLY A 42 -19.69 -8.71 -9.11
N TYR A 43 -18.42 -8.99 -8.77
CA TYR A 43 -18.10 -10.09 -7.87
C TYR A 43 -18.74 -9.82 -6.49
N ARG A 44 -19.41 -10.82 -5.91
CA ARG A 44 -20.14 -10.73 -4.63
C ARG A 44 -19.79 -11.83 -3.64
N GLU A 45 -19.49 -13.01 -4.15
CA GLU A 45 -19.06 -14.14 -3.32
C GLU A 45 -17.59 -13.92 -2.90
N GLN A 46 -17.31 -14.05 -1.60
CA GLN A 46 -16.04 -13.63 -1.01
C GLN A 46 -14.86 -14.46 -1.52
N LYS A 47 -15.02 -15.77 -1.62
CA LYS A 47 -13.96 -16.65 -2.10
C LYS A 47 -13.62 -16.31 -3.56
N ALA A 48 -14.61 -16.30 -4.45
CA ALA A 48 -14.45 -15.92 -5.84
C ALA A 48 -13.91 -14.49 -6.01
N PHE A 49 -14.18 -13.60 -5.06
CA PHE A 49 -13.66 -12.24 -5.07
C PHE A 49 -12.14 -12.20 -4.86
N TYR A 50 -11.59 -12.96 -3.92
CA TYR A 50 -10.15 -12.90 -3.59
C TYR A 50 -9.32 -14.03 -4.21
N GLU A 51 -9.93 -15.14 -4.64
CA GLU A 51 -9.22 -16.29 -5.19
C GLU A 51 -8.37 -15.89 -6.40
N GLY A 52 -7.08 -16.24 -6.35
CA GLY A 52 -6.11 -15.97 -7.41
C GLY A 52 -5.63 -14.52 -7.53
N VAL A 53 -6.09 -13.59 -6.68
CA VAL A 53 -5.53 -12.22 -6.67
C VAL A 53 -4.14 -12.26 -6.04
N LEU A 54 -3.10 -11.96 -6.82
CA LEU A 54 -1.72 -12.03 -6.33
C LEU A 54 -1.46 -11.06 -5.18
N GLY A 55 -0.64 -11.49 -4.22
CA GLY A 55 -0.27 -10.73 -3.03
C GLY A 55 -1.40 -10.60 -2.00
N VAL A 56 -2.54 -11.29 -2.17
CA VAL A 56 -3.65 -11.26 -1.22
C VAL A 56 -3.62 -12.49 -0.31
N THR A 57 -3.72 -12.24 0.99
CA THR A 57 -4.18 -13.23 1.96
C THR A 57 -5.58 -12.84 2.42
N TYR A 58 -6.52 -13.78 2.48
CA TYR A 58 -7.91 -13.51 2.84
C TYR A 58 -8.50 -14.59 3.74
N ARG A 59 -9.60 -14.24 4.40
CA ARG A 59 -10.37 -15.17 5.23
C ARG A 59 -11.36 -15.96 4.37
N ASP A 60 -11.31 -17.28 4.45
CA ASP A 60 -12.29 -18.21 3.88
C ASP A 60 -12.93 -19.03 5.02
N GLY A 61 -14.07 -18.56 5.52
CA GLY A 61 -14.73 -19.12 6.69
C GLY A 61 -13.84 -19.06 7.94
N LYS A 62 -13.38 -20.23 8.40
CA LYS A 62 -12.50 -20.38 9.59
C LYS A 62 -11.01 -20.47 9.24
N GLN A 63 -10.66 -20.44 7.96
CA GLN A 63 -9.30 -20.61 7.48
C GLN A 63 -8.79 -19.33 6.81
N HIS A 64 -7.47 -19.25 6.68
CA HIS A 64 -6.79 -18.21 5.92
C HIS A 64 -6.24 -18.82 4.64
N VAL A 65 -6.50 -18.16 3.52
CA VAL A 65 -5.98 -18.54 2.21
C VAL A 65 -4.98 -17.48 1.78
N ARG A 66 -3.74 -17.92 1.53
CA ARG A 66 -2.67 -17.07 1.00
C ARG A 66 -2.48 -17.36 -0.48
N ASN A 67 -2.81 -16.39 -1.32
CA ASN A 67 -2.52 -16.48 -2.75
C ASN A 67 -1.01 -16.32 -2.99
N PRO A 68 -0.51 -16.72 -4.18
CA PRO A 68 0.89 -16.47 -4.55
C PRO A 68 1.25 -14.98 -4.45
N GLU A 69 2.51 -14.71 -4.11
CA GLU A 69 3.03 -13.34 -4.04
C GLU A 69 3.02 -12.68 -5.42
N ARG A 70 2.80 -11.36 -5.44
CA ARG A 70 2.96 -10.57 -6.66
C ARG A 70 4.44 -10.25 -6.86
N PRO A 71 4.99 -10.41 -8.08
CA PRO A 71 6.35 -9.97 -8.39
C PRO A 71 6.55 -8.49 -8.07
N VAL A 72 7.76 -8.14 -7.64
CA VAL A 72 8.14 -6.75 -7.40
C VAL A 72 8.11 -5.98 -8.72
N VAL A 73 7.42 -4.84 -8.71
CA VAL A 73 7.41 -3.90 -9.85
C VAL A 73 8.80 -3.27 -9.95
N THR A 74 9.48 -3.48 -11.07
CA THR A 74 10.84 -2.93 -11.30
C THR A 74 10.83 -1.68 -12.15
N ASP A 75 9.81 -1.51 -12.99
CA ASP A 75 9.62 -0.34 -13.83
C ASP A 75 8.51 0.54 -13.25
N LEU A 76 8.87 1.76 -12.86
CA LEU A 76 7.96 2.71 -12.23
C LEU A 76 7.45 3.75 -13.23
N ASP A 77 8.03 3.86 -14.43
CA ASP A 77 7.63 4.82 -15.46
C ASP A 77 6.16 4.69 -15.88
N PRO A 78 5.54 3.49 -15.89
CA PRO A 78 4.12 3.34 -16.22
C PRO A 78 3.17 3.83 -15.11
N LEU A 79 3.66 4.04 -13.88
CA LEU A 79 2.79 4.43 -12.77
C LEU A 79 2.39 5.91 -12.90
N PRO A 80 1.11 6.26 -12.63
CA PRO A 80 0.70 7.64 -12.63
C PRO A 80 1.40 8.39 -11.50
N PHE A 81 1.63 9.70 -11.70
CA PHE A 81 2.03 10.55 -10.59
C PHE A 81 0.99 10.47 -9.46
N PRO A 82 1.43 10.50 -8.18
CA PRO A 82 0.51 10.50 -7.06
C PRO A 82 -0.51 11.64 -7.15
N ASP A 83 -1.76 11.34 -6.84
CA ASP A 83 -2.81 12.36 -6.81
C ASP A 83 -2.72 13.18 -5.51
N TYR A 84 -2.25 14.42 -5.63
CA TYR A 84 -2.19 15.38 -4.52
C TYR A 84 -3.42 16.29 -4.43
N GLY A 85 -4.46 16.08 -5.24
CA GLY A 85 -5.63 16.97 -5.30
C GLY A 85 -6.41 17.08 -3.99
N MET A 86 -6.37 16.04 -3.15
CA MET A 86 -6.99 16.02 -1.82
C MET A 86 -6.08 16.57 -0.71
N TYR A 87 -4.87 17.03 -1.06
CA TYR A 87 -3.85 17.42 -0.09
C TYR A 87 -3.81 18.95 0.11
N ASP A 88 -3.99 19.38 1.35
CA ASP A 88 -3.81 20.79 1.74
C ASP A 88 -2.36 21.07 2.14
N PHE A 89 -1.57 21.52 1.16
CA PHE A 89 -0.14 21.81 1.36
C PHE A 89 0.13 22.90 2.41
N ASN A 90 -0.83 23.78 2.72
CA ASN A 90 -0.63 24.82 3.74
C ASN A 90 -0.61 24.24 5.16
N LYS A 91 -1.29 23.11 5.39
CA LYS A 91 -1.28 22.42 6.70
C LYS A 91 -0.02 21.59 6.90
N PHE A 92 0.56 21.07 5.82
CA PHE A 92 1.71 20.16 5.88
C PHE A 92 3.06 20.84 5.63
N GLY A 93 3.08 22.06 5.08
CA GLY A 93 4.30 22.80 4.75
C GLY A 93 5.29 22.98 5.92
N LYS A 94 4.83 22.88 7.17
CA LYS A 94 5.72 23.00 8.35
C LYS A 94 6.56 21.76 8.65
N MET A 95 6.19 20.58 8.14
CA MET A 95 6.88 19.33 8.48
C MET A 95 7.94 18.91 7.46
N TYR A 96 7.72 19.19 6.17
CA TYR A 96 8.63 18.75 5.09
C TYR A 96 9.41 19.87 4.40
N PHE A 97 8.98 21.12 4.56
CA PHE A 97 9.77 22.31 4.18
C PHE A 97 10.10 23.07 5.46
N PRO A 98 11.08 22.60 6.28
CA PRO A 98 11.63 23.47 7.30
C PRO A 98 12.11 24.74 6.60
N ASP A 99 11.80 25.89 7.20
CA ASP A 99 12.21 27.22 6.74
C ASP A 99 13.59 27.14 6.05
N LEU A 100 13.63 27.42 4.75
CA LEU A 100 14.82 27.24 3.89
C LEU A 100 16.06 27.97 4.45
N GLY A 101 15.86 28.97 5.32
CA GLY A 101 16.92 29.64 6.08
C GLY A 101 17.66 28.76 7.11
N ARG A 102 17.29 27.48 7.29
CA ARG A 102 17.99 26.52 8.15
C ARG A 102 19.09 25.73 7.44
N PHE A 103 19.07 25.64 6.11
CA PHE A 103 20.11 24.95 5.33
C PHE A 103 21.26 25.87 4.87
N GLU A 104 21.05 27.19 4.80
CA GLU A 104 22.12 28.13 4.39
C GLU A 104 23.25 28.29 5.41
N ARG A 105 23.14 27.73 6.63
CA ARG A 105 24.15 27.89 7.69
C ARG A 105 25.06 26.67 7.94
N ALA A 106 25.01 25.63 7.11
CA ALA A 106 25.77 24.40 7.37
C ALA A 106 26.95 24.13 6.41
N PHE A 107 27.24 24.99 5.43
CA PHE A 107 28.34 24.77 4.47
C PHE A 107 29.21 26.02 4.22
N SER A 108 29.64 26.72 5.26
CA SER A 108 30.65 27.80 5.12
C SER A 108 32.03 27.47 5.73
N HIS A 109 32.21 26.29 6.32
CA HIS A 109 33.51 25.90 6.89
C HIS A 109 33.77 24.40 6.72
N LEU A 110 34.22 24.00 5.53
CA LEU A 110 35.21 22.93 5.33
C LEU A 110 35.43 22.75 3.82
N CYS A 111 36.47 23.40 3.30
CA CYS A 111 37.29 22.98 2.14
C CYS A 111 38.28 24.11 1.82
N LEU A 112 39.39 24.14 2.54
CA LEU A 112 40.74 24.48 2.05
C LEU A 112 41.70 23.46 2.66
#